data_AF-A0A1I0KAA8-F1
#
_entry.id   AF-A0A1I0KAA8-F1
#
_cell.length_a   1.000
_cell.length_b   1.000
_cell.length_c   1.000
_cell.angle_alpha   90.00
_cell.angle_beta   90.00
_cell.angle_gamma   90.00
#
_symmetry.space_group_name_H-M   'P 1'
#
loop_
_entity.id
_entity.type
_entity.pdbx_description
1 polymer ?
#
loop_
_entity_poly.entity_id
_entity_poly.type
_entity_poly.pdbx_seq_one_letter_code
_entity_poly.pdbx_strand_id
1 'polypeptide(L)'
;MMKRTIEAIGTFDLNKVDMSLAGQIEIFLPVDEIGNQASKIVDDCLAQYGEKYPGIDLEDDVYYDFNLLYTLGENEGEWQEYMIDVYIWQQSDEFMGKTTMCYENIPLSLSEADGNKVKQLIVDRMANMLFGSSDNKIAVA
;
A
#
# COMPACT_ATOMS: atom_id res chain seq x y z
N MET A 1 -2.13 -19.22 8.42
CA MET A 1 -3.03 -18.80 9.52
C MET A 1 -3.30 -17.31 9.31
N MET A 2 -4.54 -16.86 9.49
CA MET A 2 -5.04 -15.58 8.95
C MET A 2 -4.43 -14.38 9.70
N LYS A 3 -3.45 -13.71 9.09
CA LYS A 3 -3.06 -12.34 9.44
C LYS A 3 -4.33 -11.48 9.29
N ARG A 4 -4.77 -10.80 10.35
CA ARG A 4 -5.82 -9.78 10.24
C ARG A 4 -5.16 -8.52 9.66
N THR A 5 -4.86 -8.56 8.37
CA THR A 5 -4.80 -7.35 7.55
C THR A 5 -6.11 -6.61 7.83
N ILE A 6 -6.06 -5.30 8.11
CA ILE A 6 -7.28 -4.50 8.05
C ILE A 6 -7.88 -4.77 6.67
N GLU A 7 -8.99 -5.51 6.64
CA GLU A 7 -9.52 -6.10 5.42
C GLU A 7 -9.89 -5.00 4.42
N ALA A 8 -9.04 -4.85 3.42
CA ALA A 8 -9.33 -4.50 2.04
C ALA A 8 -10.56 -3.60 1.80
N ILE A 9 -10.32 -2.30 1.75
CA ILE A 9 -10.87 -1.50 0.65
C ILE A 9 -9.72 -0.71 0.06
N GLY A 10 -9.44 -0.97 -1.22
CA GLY A 10 -8.64 -0.11 -2.06
C GLY A 10 -9.24 1.27 -2.16
N THR A 11 -8.99 2.09 -1.15
CA THR A 11 -9.49 3.46 -1.10
C THR A 11 -8.46 4.31 -1.81
N PHE A 12 -8.61 4.47 -3.12
CA PHE A 12 -7.93 5.56 -3.80
C PHE A 12 -8.51 6.86 -3.24
N ASP A 13 -7.73 7.60 -2.46
CA ASP A 13 -8.16 8.90 -1.94
C ASP A 13 -7.78 9.99 -2.95
N LEU A 14 -8.75 10.42 -3.75
CA LEU A 14 -8.59 11.54 -4.69
C LEU A 14 -8.22 12.85 -4.00
N ASN A 15 -8.48 13.01 -2.70
CA ASN A 15 -8.04 14.20 -1.95
C ASN A 15 -6.54 14.22 -1.69
N LYS A 16 -5.87 13.07 -1.79
CA LYS A 16 -4.42 12.93 -1.64
C LYS A 16 -3.68 12.84 -2.97
N VAL A 17 -4.37 12.91 -4.10
CA VAL A 17 -3.71 13.09 -5.41
C VAL A 17 -3.13 14.49 -5.44
N ASP A 18 -1.88 14.60 -5.02
CA ASP A 18 -1.16 15.86 -5.09
C ASP A 18 -0.67 16.08 -6.53
N MET A 19 -1.45 16.86 -7.28
CA MET A 19 -1.07 17.29 -8.62
C MET A 19 0.13 18.26 -8.64
N SER A 20 0.60 18.74 -7.48
CA SER A 20 1.79 19.59 -7.37
C SER A 20 3.11 18.81 -7.37
N LEU A 21 3.06 17.52 -7.00
CA LEU A 21 4.17 16.56 -7.05
C LEU A 21 3.88 15.50 -8.14
N ALA A 22 4.09 15.87 -9.40
CA ALA A 22 4.12 14.96 -10.56
C ALA A 22 2.94 13.96 -10.71
N GLY A 23 1.79 14.15 -10.06
CA GLY A 23 0.66 13.22 -10.13
C GLY A 23 0.89 11.92 -9.34
N GLN A 24 1.44 12.04 -8.13
CA GLN A 24 1.52 10.92 -7.19
C GLN A 24 0.14 10.46 -6.75
N ILE A 25 0.00 9.15 -6.62
CA ILE A 25 -1.21 8.47 -6.19
C ILE A 25 -0.84 7.53 -5.04
N GLU A 26 -1.56 7.64 -3.93
CA GLU A 26 -1.52 6.66 -2.85
C GLU A 26 -2.61 5.59 -3.07
N ILE A 27 -2.20 4.33 -3.02
CA ILE A 27 -3.03 3.17 -3.36
C ILE A 27 -2.91 2.12 -2.25
N PHE A 28 -4.05 1.72 -1.72
CA PHE A 28 -4.14 0.63 -0.76
C PHE A 28 -4.38 -0.67 -1.52
N LEU A 29 -3.36 -1.52 -1.59
CA LEU A 29 -3.41 -2.84 -2.22
C LEU A 29 -3.06 -3.93 -1.19
N PRO A 30 -3.72 -5.09 -1.23
CA PRO A 30 -3.25 -6.25 -0.50
C PRO A 30 -1.80 -6.58 -0.91
N VAL A 31 -0.94 -6.83 0.08
CA VAL A 31 0.50 -7.06 -0.14
C VAL A 31 0.76 -8.25 -1.08
N ASP A 32 -0.10 -9.26 -1.03
CA ASP A 32 -0.08 -10.44 -1.89
C ASP A 32 -0.42 -10.14 -3.36
N GLU A 33 -1.09 -9.03 -3.65
CA GLU A 33 -1.35 -8.61 -5.03
C GLU A 33 -0.13 -7.97 -5.71
N ILE A 34 0.79 -7.40 -4.93
CA ILE A 34 1.93 -6.59 -5.40
C ILE A 34 3.17 -7.45 -5.68
N GLY A 35 3.35 -8.54 -4.95
CA GLY A 35 4.43 -9.51 -5.18
C GLY A 35 5.36 -9.69 -3.98
N ASN A 36 6.32 -10.60 -4.12
CA ASN A 36 7.13 -11.09 -3.00
C ASN A 36 8.02 -10.00 -2.34
N GLN A 37 8.42 -8.97 -3.08
CA GLN A 37 9.24 -7.89 -2.52
C GLN A 37 8.46 -7.04 -1.52
N ALA A 38 7.18 -6.78 -1.76
CA ALA A 38 6.34 -6.05 -0.81
C ALA A 38 6.16 -6.84 0.49
N SER A 39 5.98 -8.16 0.41
CA SER A 39 5.93 -9.03 1.61
C SER A 39 7.22 -8.96 2.41
N LYS A 40 8.37 -9.00 1.74
CA LYS A 40 9.68 -8.90 2.40
C LYS A 40 9.86 -7.57 3.13
N ILE A 41 9.45 -6.46 2.53
CA ILE A 41 9.54 -5.13 3.15
C ILE A 41 8.71 -5.09 4.44
N VAL A 42 7.49 -5.62 4.41
CA VAL A 42 6.64 -5.69 5.62
C VAL A 42 7.28 -6.55 6.70
N ASP A 43 7.82 -7.71 6.34
CA ASP A 43 8.51 -8.59 7.30
C ASP A 43 9.75 -7.92 7.91
N ASP A 44 10.53 -7.18 7.11
CA ASP A 44 11.70 -6.42 7.57
C ASP A 44 11.29 -5.25 8.50
N CYS A 45 10.17 -4.59 8.25
CA CYS A 45 9.61 -3.56 9.14
C CYS A 45 9.10 -4.16 10.46
N LEU A 46 8.41 -5.30 10.42
CA LEU A 46 7.94 -6.01 11.62
C LEU A 46 9.11 -6.50 12.47
N ALA A 47 10.20 -6.98 11.85
CA ALA A 47 11.41 -7.38 12.57
C ALA A 47 12.02 -6.20 13.34
N GLN A 48 12.17 -5.04 12.68
CA GLN A 48 12.67 -3.82 13.32
C GLN A 48 11.75 -3.33 14.45
N TYR A 49 10.44 -3.47 14.28
CA TYR A 49 9.47 -3.14 15.31
C TYR A 49 9.66 -4.04 16.56
N GLY A 50 9.83 -5.35 16.36
CA GLY A 50 10.08 -6.30 17.44
C GLY A 50 11.40 -6.06 18.19
N GLU A 51 12.44 -5.62 17.50
CA GLU A 51 13.70 -5.20 18.15
C GLU A 51 13.50 -3.98 19.05
N LYS A 52 12.68 -3.02 18.61
CA LYS A 52 12.38 -1.80 19.37
C LYS A 52 11.51 -2.07 20.59
N TYR A 53 10.58 -3.01 20.49
CA TYR A 53 9.65 -3.35 21.55
C TYR A 53 9.71 -4.86 21.89
N PRO A 54 10.76 -5.28 22.60
CA PRO A 54 10.97 -6.69 22.92
C PRO A 54 9.86 -7.24 23.81
N GLY A 55 9.38 -8.44 23.48
CA GLY A 55 8.36 -9.16 24.25
C GLY A 55 6.91 -8.92 23.80
N ILE A 56 6.70 -8.12 22.76
CA ILE A 56 5.40 -8.06 22.05
C ILE A 56 5.24 -9.31 21.19
N ASP A 57 4.03 -9.88 21.16
CA ASP A 57 3.65 -10.87 20.17
C ASP A 57 3.36 -10.17 18.82
N LEU A 58 4.28 -10.29 17.87
CA LEU A 58 4.14 -9.68 16.55
C LEU A 58 3.02 -10.30 15.71
N GLU A 59 2.54 -11.50 16.06
CA GLU A 59 1.48 -12.18 15.32
C GLU A 59 0.10 -11.76 15.83
N ASP A 60 -0.08 -11.66 17.15
CA ASP A 60 -1.39 -11.47 17.77
C ASP A 60 -1.65 -10.06 18.31
N ASP A 61 -0.61 -9.31 18.69
CA ASP A 61 -0.76 -8.01 19.38
C ASP A 61 -0.46 -6.79 18.49
N VAL A 62 -0.15 -7.01 17.21
CA VAL A 62 0.30 -5.95 16.29
C VAL A 62 -0.61 -5.82 15.08
N TYR A 63 -0.95 -4.58 14.76
CA TYR A 63 -1.57 -4.18 13.50
C TYR A 63 -0.54 -3.51 12.59
N TYR A 64 -0.71 -3.69 11.30
CA TYR A 64 0.01 -2.92 10.30
C TYR A 64 -0.91 -2.44 9.18
N ASP A 65 -0.58 -1.26 8.64
CA ASP A 65 -1.13 -0.71 7.42
C ASP A 65 -0.03 -0.63 6.36
N PHE A 66 -0.42 -0.77 5.10
CA PHE A 66 0.48 -0.85 3.96
C PHE A 66 -0.06 0.01 2.83
N ASN A 67 0.74 0.98 2.39
CA ASN A 67 0.35 1.93 1.36
C ASN A 67 1.36 1.86 0.22
N LEU A 68 0.87 1.61 -0.99
CA LEU A 68 1.67 1.74 -2.21
C LEU A 68 1.55 3.18 -2.71
N LEU A 69 2.68 3.86 -2.78
CA LEU A 69 2.82 5.14 -3.45
C LEU A 69 3.23 4.90 -4.89
N TYR A 70 2.39 5.32 -5.84
CA TYR A 70 2.68 5.27 -7.27
C TYR A 70 2.92 6.68 -7.81
N THR A 71 4.07 6.91 -8.42
CA THR A 71 4.40 8.21 -9.03
C THR A 71 4.68 8.00 -10.52
N LEU A 72 3.79 8.55 -11.36
CA LEU A 72 3.87 8.36 -12.80
C LEU A 72 5.11 9.05 -13.39
N GLY A 73 5.95 8.27 -14.08
CA GLY A 73 7.06 8.81 -14.87
C GLY A 73 8.33 9.14 -14.07
N GLU A 74 8.35 8.90 -12.76
CA GLU A 74 9.53 9.07 -11.90
C GLU A 74 10.32 7.76 -11.82
N ASN A 75 11.60 7.79 -12.22
CA ASN A 75 12.49 6.62 -12.13
C ASN A 75 13.91 7.00 -11.67
N GLU A 76 14.15 8.25 -11.29
CA GLU A 76 15.46 8.76 -10.92
C GLU A 76 15.36 9.77 -9.75
N GLY A 77 16.32 9.71 -8.81
CA GLY A 77 16.38 10.64 -7.66
C GLY A 77 15.89 10.03 -6.34
N GLU A 78 15.41 10.88 -5.44
CA GLU A 78 14.87 10.47 -4.12
C GLU A 78 13.49 9.80 -4.21
N TRP A 79 12.84 9.88 -5.38
CA TRP A 79 11.51 9.36 -5.65
C TRP A 79 11.57 8.27 -6.73
N GLN A 80 10.84 7.18 -6.53
CA GLN A 80 10.74 6.07 -7.50
C GLN A 80 9.29 5.86 -7.92
N GLU A 81 9.10 5.19 -9.07
CA GLU A 81 7.77 4.89 -9.62
C GLU A 81 6.88 4.17 -8.60
N TYR A 82 7.48 3.30 -7.78
CA TYR A 82 6.80 2.62 -6.67
C TYR A 82 7.57 2.80 -5.37
N MET A 83 6.88 3.28 -4.35
CA MET A 83 7.37 3.30 -2.99
C MET A 83 6.31 2.76 -2.04
N ILE A 84 6.74 2.38 -0.85
CA ILE A 84 5.88 1.80 0.18
C ILE A 84 6.01 2.63 1.45
N ASP A 85 4.85 2.87 2.06
CA ASP A 85 4.76 3.25 3.46
C ASP A 85 4.18 2.08 4.26
N VAL A 86 4.81 1.77 5.39
CA VAL A 86 4.32 0.77 6.35
C VAL A 86 4.14 1.43 7.70
N TYR A 87 2.93 1.31 8.25
CA TYR A 87 2.61 1.78 9.59
C TYR A 87 2.39 0.57 10.49
N ILE A 88 3.03 0.53 11.66
CA ILE A 88 2.92 -0.60 12.59
C ILE A 88 2.59 -0.06 13.99
N TRP A 89 1.59 -0.63 14.66
CA TRP A 89 1.20 -0.25 16.03
C TRP A 89 0.62 -1.44 16.79
N GLN A 90 0.63 -1.39 18.12
CA GLN A 90 -0.04 -2.42 18.93
C GLN A 90 -1.57 -2.32 18.82
N GLN A 91 -2.27 -3.45 18.86
CA GLN A 91 -3.74 -3.49 18.94
C GLN A 91 -4.30 -2.73 20.16
N SER A 92 -3.54 -2.68 21.24
CA SER A 92 -3.93 -1.96 22.47
C SER A 92 -3.93 -0.44 22.31
N ASP A 93 -3.28 0.08 21.26
CA ASP A 93 -3.21 1.49 20.92
C ASP A 93 -4.34 1.88 19.94
N GLU A 94 -4.88 3.10 20.09
CA GLU A 94 -5.60 3.74 18.97
C GLU A 94 -4.63 3.97 17.80
N PHE A 95 -5.13 4.02 16.56
CA PHE A 95 -4.30 4.29 15.39
C PHE A 95 -3.50 5.60 15.59
N MET A 96 -2.19 5.56 15.35
CA MET A 96 -1.22 6.60 15.73
C MET A 96 -1.01 6.82 17.24
N GLY A 97 -1.13 5.74 18.03
CA GLY A 97 -0.80 5.70 19.45
C GLY A 97 0.70 5.65 19.76
N LYS A 98 1.05 5.34 21.01
CA LYS A 98 2.41 5.50 21.55
C LYS A 98 3.44 4.58 20.91
N THR A 99 3.00 3.42 20.43
CA THR A 99 3.89 2.40 19.87
C THR A 99 4.08 2.55 18.38
N THR A 100 3.31 3.43 17.74
CA THR A 100 3.29 3.61 16.28
C THR A 100 4.68 3.86 15.71
N MET A 101 5.02 3.08 14.70
CA MET A 101 6.22 3.23 13.88
C MET A 101 5.78 3.47 12.43
N CYS A 102 6.34 4.50 11.82
CA CYS A 102 6.12 4.83 10.42
C CYS A 102 7.42 4.55 9.65
N TYR A 103 7.35 3.70 8.64
CA TYR A 103 8.44 3.41 7.72
C TYR A 103 8.01 3.91 6.34
N GLU A 104 8.49 5.08 5.95
CA GLU A 104 7.96 5.81 4.79
C GLU A 104 8.96 5.88 3.63
N ASN A 105 8.44 6.05 2.41
CA ASN A 105 9.19 6.22 1.17
C ASN A 105 10.19 5.08 0.89
N ILE A 106 9.83 3.84 1.25
CA ILE A 106 10.67 2.67 1.00
C ILE A 106 10.60 2.32 -0.51
N PRO A 107 11.73 2.31 -1.24
CA PRO A 107 11.73 1.92 -2.64
C PRO A 107 11.21 0.50 -2.87
N LEU A 108 10.25 0.35 -3.78
CA LEU A 108 9.76 -0.94 -4.21
C LEU A 108 10.23 -1.23 -5.64
N SER A 109 11.16 -2.17 -5.76
CA SER A 109 11.49 -2.74 -7.06
C SER A 109 10.47 -3.83 -7.39
N LEU A 110 9.89 -3.78 -8.58
CA LEU A 110 9.01 -4.83 -9.07
C LEU A 110 9.66 -5.52 -10.27
N SER A 111 9.41 -6.82 -10.41
CA SER A 111 9.67 -7.48 -11.69
C SER A 111 8.82 -6.83 -12.78
N GLU A 112 9.20 -6.95 -14.05
CA GLU A 112 8.39 -6.42 -15.15
C GLU A 112 6.96 -6.99 -15.13
N ALA A 113 6.83 -8.29 -14.82
CA ALA A 113 5.53 -8.95 -14.72
C ALA A 113 4.67 -8.39 -13.56
N ASP A 114 5.25 -8.25 -12.37
CA ASP A 114 4.54 -7.71 -11.20
C ASP A 114 4.21 -6.23 -11.40
N GLY A 115 5.13 -5.45 -11.96
CA GLY A 115 4.93 -4.04 -12.28
C GLY A 115 3.80 -3.83 -13.29
N ASN A 116 3.73 -4.65 -14.34
CA ASN A 116 2.63 -4.60 -15.30
C ASN A 116 1.28 -4.96 -14.66
N LYS A 117 1.26 -5.96 -13.77
CA LYS A 117 0.07 -6.34 -13.02
C LYS A 117 -0.41 -5.20 -12.11
N VAL A 118 0.50 -4.59 -11.36
CA VAL A 118 0.19 -3.47 -10.47
C VAL A 118 -0.32 -2.26 -11.27
N LYS A 119 0.32 -1.89 -12.39
CA LYS A 119 -0.17 -0.83 -13.28
C LYS A 119 -1.58 -1.10 -13.77
N GLN A 120 -1.87 -2.33 -14.19
CA GLN A 120 -3.21 -2.68 -14.64
C GLN A 120 -4.25 -2.55 -13.52
N LEU A 121 -3.93 -2.98 -12.30
CA LEU A 121 -4.80 -2.81 -11.14
C LEU A 121 -5.09 -1.33 -10.84
N ILE A 122 -4.07 -0.47 -10.95
CA ILE A 122 -4.20 0.98 -10.77
C ILE A 122 -5.15 1.56 -11.83
N VAL A 123 -4.90 1.26 -13.10
CA VAL A 123 -5.71 1.74 -14.23
C VAL A 123 -7.16 1.25 -14.10
N ASP A 124 -7.37 -0.03 -13.80
CA ASP A 124 -8.71 -0.61 -13.68
C ASP A 124 -9.49 0.03 -12.52
N ARG A 125 -8.84 0.26 -11.37
CA ARG A 125 -9.47 0.93 -10.23
C ARG A 125 -9.79 2.39 -10.55
N MET A 126 -8.86 3.14 -11.15
CA MET A 126 -9.10 4.52 -11.57
C MET A 126 -10.26 4.59 -12.58
N ALA A 127 -10.28 3.70 -13.56
CA ALA A 127 -11.35 3.64 -14.56
C ALA A 127 -12.71 3.33 -13.92
N ASN A 128 -12.77 2.33 -13.03
CA ASN A 128 -14.00 1.98 -12.31
C ASN A 128 -14.52 3.13 -11.45
N MET A 129 -13.64 3.91 -10.84
CA MET A 129 -14.03 5.08 -10.03
C MET A 129 -14.51 6.25 -10.88
N LEU A 130 -13.85 6.54 -11.99
CA LEU A 130 -14.17 7.68 -12.85
C LEU A 130 -15.38 7.44 -13.75
N PHE A 131 -15.55 6.21 -14.24
CA PHE A 131 -16.52 5.88 -15.27
C PHE A 131 -17.59 4.87 -14.82
N GLY A 132 -17.49 4.36 -13.59
CA GLY A 132 -18.28 3.22 -13.11
C GLY A 132 -17.78 1.90 -13.67
N SER A 133 -18.19 0.78 -13.06
CA SER A 133 -17.89 -0.55 -13.59
C SER A 133 -18.42 -0.68 -15.03
N SER A 134 -17.56 -1.16 -15.93
CA SER A 134 -17.87 -1.47 -17.33
C SER A 134 -18.89 -2.62 -17.51
N ASP A 135 -19.44 -3.17 -16.42
CA ASP A 135 -20.57 -4.10 -16.45
C ASP A 135 -21.93 -3.43 -16.67
N ASN A 136 -22.03 -2.10 -16.58
CA ASN A 136 -23.19 -1.40 -17.12
C ASN A 136 -23.07 -1.28 -18.63
N LYS A 137 -23.37 -2.41 -19.31
CA LYS A 137 -23.91 -2.38 -20.67
C LYS A 137 -25.04 -1.36 -20.68
N ILE A 138 -24.76 -0.17 -21.22
CA ILE A 138 -25.81 0.73 -21.67
C ILE A 138 -26.55 -0.08 -22.74
N ALA A 139 -27.68 -0.65 -22.36
CA ALA A 139 -28.69 -1.10 -23.30
C ALA A 139 -29.17 0.16 -24.01
N VAL A 140 -28.55 0.45 -25.15
CA VAL A 140 -29.07 1.43 -26.09
C VAL A 140 -30.31 0.79 -26.70
N ALA A 141 -31.47 1.32 -26.33
CA ALA A 141 -32.75 1.02 -26.93
C ALA A 141 -32.83 1.51 -28.38
#